data_AF-L7EZS1-F1
#
_entry.id   AF-L7EZS1-F1
#
_cell.length_a   1.000
_cell.length_b   1.000
_cell.length_c   1.000
_cell.angle_alpha   90.00
_cell.angle_beta   90.00
_cell.angle_gamma   90.00
#
_symmetry.space_group_name_H-M   'P 1'
#
loop_
_entity.id
_entity.type
_entity.pdbx_description
1 polymer ?
#
loop_
_entity_poly.entity_id
_entity_poly.type
_entity_poly.pdbx_seq_one_letter_code
_entity_poly.pdbx_strand_id
1 'polypeptide(L)'
;MAVIEEAAHGERHASSFTWALLVRVLDSNTGIRPPAQLSRTVVLRGHVRCRAPPELQERPVMPQELRAVGWTGNSLALIDQTLLPHRHETRDVRDVDALVDAIQRLVVRGAPAIGAAGAYGVALALLQGGREGWTQAQVREAVARIREARPTAVNLMVCVDRVMTRFEEGLEAVLEEAAAVQREDVEGNRAMGAHGADWLLKRVADTVGDRPLRILTHCNTGALATAGWGTALGVIRELHARGRLELVYADETRPLLQGSRLTAWELVQEGIPHYVQADGAAAGTILRGEVDAAIVGADRIAANGDTANKVGTVGVALACADAGIPFLVAAPTTTVDLATATGDDIHIELRGENEVLEWAGVRTAPAESRGHNPAFDVTPGRLVTGLVTERGVLEVSAGELPGQYL
;
A
#
# COMPACT_ATOMS: atom_id res chain seq x y z
N MET A 1 20.72 -28.67 -39.50
CA MET A 1 19.53 -29.24 -40.14
C MET A 1 19.07 -30.44 -39.33
N ALA A 2 18.02 -30.25 -38.52
CA ALA A 2 17.25 -31.34 -37.96
C ALA A 2 15.82 -30.81 -37.83
N VAL A 3 14.92 -31.44 -38.58
CA VAL A 3 13.49 -31.17 -38.67
C VAL A 3 12.84 -31.73 -37.41
N ILE A 4 11.95 -30.96 -36.77
CA ILE A 4 11.08 -31.46 -35.70
C ILE A 4 9.65 -31.37 -36.25
N GLU A 5 9.02 -32.53 -36.43
CA GLU A 5 7.59 -32.66 -36.70
C GLU A 5 6.80 -32.40 -35.41
N GLU A 6 5.80 -31.52 -35.52
CA GLU A 6 4.83 -31.23 -34.47
C GLU A 6 3.66 -32.20 -34.57
N ALA A 7 3.42 -32.98 -33.51
CA ALA A 7 2.15 -33.64 -33.27
C ALA A 7 1.39 -32.84 -32.20
N ALA A 8 0.36 -32.11 -32.63
CA ALA A 8 -0.54 -31.37 -31.76
C ALA A 8 -1.48 -32.32 -31.02
N HIS A 9 -1.54 -32.22 -29.68
CA HIS A 9 -2.74 -32.39 -28.85
C HIS A 9 -2.57 -31.53 -27.59
N GLY A 10 -3.57 -30.71 -27.30
CA GLY A 10 -3.48 -29.61 -26.36
C GLY A 10 -3.60 -30.01 -24.89
N GLU A 11 -2.87 -29.26 -24.04
CA GLU A 11 -3.22 -28.99 -22.65
C GLU A 11 -2.54 -27.66 -22.24
N ARG A 12 -3.27 -26.84 -21.48
CA ARG A 12 -2.87 -25.49 -21.06
C ARG A 12 -1.62 -25.58 -20.16
N HIS A 13 -0.47 -25.13 -20.65
CA HIS A 13 0.76 -25.15 -19.86
C HIS A 13 1.04 -23.83 -19.16
N ALA A 14 1.21 -23.94 -17.83
CA ALA A 14 1.82 -22.96 -16.96
C ALA A 14 3.19 -22.52 -17.50
N SER A 15 3.47 -21.22 -17.41
CA SER A 15 4.73 -20.60 -17.80
C SER A 15 5.91 -21.19 -17.01
N SER A 16 6.83 -21.87 -17.72
CA SER A 16 8.03 -22.46 -17.15
C SER A 16 9.25 -21.57 -17.38
N PHE A 17 9.89 -21.08 -16.32
CA PHE A 17 11.20 -20.42 -16.40
C PHE A 17 12.33 -21.40 -16.07
N THR A 18 13.43 -21.32 -16.82
CA THR A 18 14.63 -22.14 -16.61
C THR A 18 15.78 -21.22 -16.19
N TRP A 19 16.40 -21.50 -15.05
CA TRP A 19 17.61 -20.79 -14.62
C TRP A 19 18.73 -21.81 -14.34
N ALA A 20 19.98 -21.42 -14.60
CA ALA A 20 21.17 -22.23 -14.34
C ALA A 20 22.02 -21.56 -13.26
N LEU A 21 22.19 -22.23 -12.11
CA LEU A 21 23.10 -21.81 -11.05
C LEU A 21 24.47 -22.47 -11.27
N LEU A 22 25.53 -21.67 -11.45
CA LEU A 22 26.90 -22.17 -11.59
C LEU A 22 27.55 -22.29 -10.20
N VAL A 23 27.48 -23.48 -9.58
CA VAL A 23 28.18 -23.74 -8.32
C VAL A 23 29.60 -24.23 -8.60
N ARG A 24 30.63 -23.43 -8.29
CA ARG A 24 32.01 -23.91 -8.20
C ARG A 24 32.23 -24.51 -6.82
N VAL A 25 32.32 -25.83 -6.74
CA VAL A 25 32.81 -26.53 -5.54
C VAL A 25 34.33 -26.32 -5.49
N LEU A 26 34.81 -25.58 -4.50
CA LEU A 26 36.23 -25.55 -4.14
C LEU A 26 36.45 -26.62 -3.07
N ASP A 27 37.02 -27.76 -3.46
CA ASP A 27 37.54 -28.73 -2.49
C ASP A 27 38.79 -28.12 -1.84
N SER A 28 38.67 -27.81 -0.56
CA SER A 28 39.83 -27.55 0.29
C SER A 28 40.25 -28.86 0.93
N ASN A 29 41.57 -29.10 0.94
CA ASN A 29 42.26 -30.18 1.63
C ASN A 29 42.39 -31.53 0.90
N THR A 30 43.44 -31.68 0.08
CA THR A 30 44.37 -32.83 0.10
C THR A 30 45.54 -32.57 -0.86
N GLY A 31 46.77 -32.73 -0.37
CA GLY A 31 48.01 -32.44 -1.09
C GLY A 31 48.39 -33.49 -2.15
N ILE A 32 47.53 -33.73 -3.14
CA ILE A 32 47.80 -34.63 -4.27
C ILE A 32 47.32 -33.93 -5.56
N ARG A 33 48.22 -33.76 -6.54
CA ARG A 33 47.87 -33.22 -7.88
C ARG A 33 46.88 -34.15 -8.59
N PRO A 34 45.74 -33.66 -9.10
CA PRO A 34 44.83 -34.51 -9.87
C PRO A 34 45.25 -34.56 -11.36
N PRO A 35 44.93 -35.66 -12.07
CA PRO A 35 45.09 -35.74 -13.51
C PRO A 35 44.00 -34.91 -14.23
N ALA A 36 44.25 -34.59 -15.49
CA ALA A 36 43.44 -33.69 -16.30
C ALA A 36 41.93 -34.01 -16.31
N GLN A 37 41.15 -32.95 -16.14
CA GLN A 37 39.76 -32.76 -16.58
C GLN A 37 38.74 -33.84 -16.23
N LEU A 38 37.95 -33.58 -15.18
CA LEU A 38 36.53 -33.96 -15.10
C LEU A 38 35.80 -32.94 -14.21
N SER A 39 35.47 -31.78 -14.77
CA SER A 39 34.48 -30.88 -14.15
C SER A 39 33.09 -31.48 -14.37
N ARG A 40 32.55 -32.18 -13.37
CA ARG A 40 31.14 -32.59 -13.40
C ARG A 40 30.27 -31.36 -13.16
N THR A 41 29.67 -30.85 -14.23
CA THR A 41 28.55 -29.91 -14.15
C THR A 41 27.35 -30.65 -13.57
N VAL A 42 27.02 -30.42 -12.30
CA VAL A 42 25.73 -30.85 -11.75
C VAL A 42 24.72 -29.76 -12.07
N VAL A 43 23.95 -29.97 -13.14
CA VAL A 43 22.79 -29.13 -13.43
C VAL A 43 21.66 -29.56 -12.50
N LEU A 44 21.50 -28.88 -11.37
CA LEU A 44 20.30 -29.03 -10.55
C LEU A 44 19.14 -28.33 -11.27
N ARG A 45 18.33 -29.11 -11.99
CA ARG A 45 17.06 -28.64 -12.56
C ARG A 45 16.00 -28.63 -11.45
N GLY A 46 15.89 -27.51 -10.75
CA GLY A 46 14.80 -27.28 -9.82
C GLY A 46 13.61 -26.67 -10.55
N HIS A 47 12.45 -27.34 -10.51
CA HIS A 47 11.17 -26.74 -10.90
C HIS A 47 10.50 -26.16 -9.66
N VAL A 48 10.46 -24.84 -9.52
CA VAL A 48 9.55 -24.22 -8.56
C VAL A 48 8.22 -24.06 -9.27
N ARG A 49 7.31 -25.01 -9.05
CA ARG A 49 5.89 -24.79 -9.33
C ARG A 49 5.33 -23.97 -8.18
N CYS A 50 5.21 -22.66 -8.33
CA CYS A 50 4.22 -21.93 -7.56
C CYS A 50 2.88 -22.58 -7.91
N ARG A 51 2.14 -23.08 -6.90
CA ARG A 51 0.79 -23.60 -7.14
C ARG A 51 -0.03 -22.46 -7.78
N ALA A 52 -1.11 -22.78 -8.50
CA ALA A 52 -2.10 -21.74 -8.77
C ALA A 52 -2.65 -21.27 -7.41
N PRO A 53 -2.91 -19.97 -7.21
CA PRO A 53 -3.62 -19.52 -6.02
C PRO A 53 -4.94 -20.31 -5.95
N PRO A 54 -5.37 -20.74 -4.75
CA PRO A 54 -6.62 -21.48 -4.63
C PRO A 54 -7.77 -20.68 -5.24
N GLU A 55 -8.67 -21.35 -5.96
CA GLU A 55 -9.92 -20.72 -6.38
C GLU A 55 -10.59 -20.10 -5.15
N LEU A 56 -10.76 -18.78 -5.17
CA LEU A 56 -11.51 -18.09 -4.12
C LEU A 56 -12.93 -18.63 -4.18
N GLN A 57 -13.44 -19.16 -3.06
CA GLN A 57 -14.83 -19.61 -2.98
C GLN A 57 -15.75 -18.47 -3.44
N GLU A 58 -16.75 -18.79 -4.27
CA GLU A 58 -17.80 -17.84 -4.65
C GLU A 58 -18.48 -17.31 -3.38
N ARG A 59 -18.12 -16.09 -2.99
CA ARG A 59 -18.73 -15.35 -1.89
C ARG A 59 -19.51 -14.19 -2.51
N PRO A 60 -20.64 -13.79 -1.91
CA PRO A 60 -21.40 -12.66 -2.42
C PRO A 60 -20.47 -11.44 -2.50
N VAL A 61 -20.23 -10.99 -3.73
CA VAL A 61 -19.56 -9.71 -4.02
C VAL A 61 -20.35 -8.66 -3.25
N MET A 62 -19.66 -7.89 -2.40
CA MET A 62 -20.31 -6.80 -1.68
C MET A 62 -20.91 -5.82 -2.71
N PRO A 63 -22.24 -5.61 -2.75
CA PRO A 63 -22.88 -4.83 -3.80
C PRO A 63 -22.55 -3.32 -3.76
N GLN A 64 -21.91 -2.87 -2.68
CA GLN A 64 -21.49 -1.49 -2.45
C GLN A 64 -19.97 -1.41 -2.40
N GLU A 65 -19.44 -0.34 -2.99
CA GLU A 65 -18.05 0.07 -2.89
C GLU A 65 -17.61 0.11 -1.41
N LEU A 66 -16.54 -0.60 -1.07
CA LEU A 66 -15.98 -0.63 0.28
C LEU A 66 -15.57 0.78 0.70
N ARG A 67 -16.02 1.23 1.87
CA ARG A 67 -15.66 2.53 2.45
C ARG A 67 -15.31 2.38 3.92
N ALA A 68 -14.09 2.77 4.31
CA ALA A 68 -13.68 2.78 5.71
C ALA A 68 -14.39 3.85 6.55
N VAL A 69 -14.81 4.94 5.91
CA VAL A 69 -15.46 6.09 6.55
C VAL A 69 -16.77 6.39 5.83
N GLY A 70 -17.87 6.39 6.58
CA GLY A 70 -19.19 6.77 6.09
C GLY A 70 -19.88 7.75 7.03
N TRP A 71 -20.69 8.64 6.47
CA TRP A 71 -21.59 9.51 7.23
C TRP A 71 -23.00 8.93 7.22
N THR A 72 -23.61 8.76 8.39
CA THR A 72 -24.96 8.18 8.54
C THR A 72 -26.08 9.22 8.50
N GLY A 73 -25.72 10.52 8.49
CA GLY A 73 -26.63 11.64 8.69
C GLY A 73 -26.46 12.30 10.06
N ASN A 74 -26.13 11.54 11.10
CA ASN A 74 -25.93 12.07 12.46
C ASN A 74 -24.70 11.52 13.18
N SER A 75 -23.94 10.63 12.54
CA SER A 75 -22.77 9.97 13.11
C SER A 75 -21.79 9.48 12.03
N LEU A 76 -20.60 9.09 12.47
CA LEU A 76 -19.60 8.44 11.63
C LEU A 76 -19.70 6.93 11.76
N ALA A 77 -19.79 6.24 10.62
CA ALA A 77 -19.65 4.80 10.51
C ALA A 77 -18.20 4.48 10.11
N LEU A 78 -17.44 3.84 10.99
CA LEU A 78 -16.04 3.47 10.75
C LEU A 78 -15.89 1.95 10.73
N ILE A 79 -15.28 1.39 9.68
CA ILE A 79 -14.89 -0.03 9.69
C ILE A 79 -13.78 -0.21 10.72
N ASP A 80 -13.95 -1.13 11.68
CA ASP A 80 -12.93 -1.40 12.68
C ASP A 80 -11.79 -2.26 12.12
N GLN A 81 -10.77 -1.57 11.60
CA GLN A 81 -9.62 -2.22 11.01
C GLN A 81 -8.77 -3.01 12.01
N THR A 82 -8.97 -2.82 13.33
CA THR A 82 -8.26 -3.58 14.35
C THR A 82 -8.78 -5.02 14.48
N LEU A 83 -10.01 -5.27 14.04
CA LEU A 83 -10.67 -6.58 14.08
C LEU A 83 -10.49 -7.39 12.79
N LEU A 84 -10.09 -6.72 11.70
CA LEU A 84 -9.76 -7.38 10.45
C LEU A 84 -8.46 -8.22 10.57
N PRO A 85 -8.40 -9.39 9.90
CA PRO A 85 -9.35 -9.91 8.91
C PRO A 85 -10.47 -10.78 9.49
N HIS A 86 -10.48 -11.03 10.80
CA HIS A 86 -11.33 -12.05 11.41
C HIS A 86 -12.78 -11.63 11.59
N ARG A 87 -13.03 -10.35 11.86
CA ARG A 87 -14.37 -9.78 11.99
C ARG A 87 -14.47 -8.47 11.24
N HIS A 88 -15.51 -8.36 10.43
CA HIS A 88 -15.91 -7.12 9.78
C HIS A 88 -17.01 -6.49 10.63
N GLU A 89 -16.65 -5.45 11.39
CA GLU A 89 -17.57 -4.69 12.24
C GLU A 89 -17.44 -3.21 11.92
N THR A 90 -18.58 -2.51 11.93
CA THR A 90 -18.65 -1.07 11.75
C THR A 90 -18.99 -0.43 13.09
N ARG A 91 -18.15 0.50 13.55
CA ARG A 91 -18.40 1.30 14.74
C ARG A 91 -19.19 2.54 14.39
N ASP A 92 -20.23 2.79 15.17
CA ASP A 92 -21.01 4.02 15.13
C ASP A 92 -20.41 5.03 16.12
N VAL A 93 -19.82 6.10 15.61
CA VAL A 93 -19.07 7.12 16.36
C VAL A 93 -19.91 8.40 16.41
N ARG A 94 -20.37 8.75 17.61
CA ARG A 94 -21.35 9.83 17.85
C ARG A 94 -20.79 11.04 18.60
N ASP A 95 -19.59 10.90 19.14
CA ASP A 95 -18.93 11.91 19.96
C ASP A 95 -17.43 12.02 19.65
N VAL A 96 -16.88 13.17 20.02
CA VAL A 96 -15.50 13.58 19.75
C VAL A 96 -14.49 12.64 20.41
N ASP A 97 -14.77 12.20 21.63
CA ASP A 97 -13.85 11.35 22.40
C ASP A 97 -13.71 9.97 21.74
N ALA A 98 -14.82 9.39 21.29
CA ALA A 98 -14.82 8.13 20.55
C ALA A 98 -14.10 8.26 19.19
N LEU A 99 -14.20 9.40 18.49
CA LEU A 99 -13.46 9.62 17.25
C LEU A 99 -11.96 9.73 17.50
N VAL A 100 -11.55 10.47 18.53
CA VAL A 100 -10.13 10.59 18.91
C VAL A 100 -9.56 9.22 19.29
N ASP A 101 -10.26 8.43 20.11
CA ASP A 101 -9.88 7.06 20.45
C ASP A 101 -9.76 6.17 19.20
N ALA A 102 -10.74 6.24 18.30
CA ALA A 102 -10.74 5.47 17.06
C ALA A 102 -9.51 5.77 16.18
N ILE A 103 -9.14 7.05 16.06
CA ILE A 103 -7.95 7.48 15.30
C ILE A 103 -6.67 6.99 16.00
N GLN A 104 -6.56 7.16 17.33
CA GLN A 104 -5.36 6.79 18.10
C GLN A 104 -5.13 5.27 18.13
N ARG A 105 -6.19 4.48 18.27
CA ARG A 105 -6.15 3.02 18.31
C ARG A 105 -6.08 2.36 16.93
N LEU A 106 -6.04 3.16 15.87
CA LEU A 106 -5.99 2.69 14.48
C LEU A 106 -7.22 1.89 14.06
N VAL A 107 -8.40 2.21 14.61
CA VAL A 107 -9.70 1.74 14.10
C VAL A 107 -9.87 2.24 12.68
N VAL A 108 -9.55 3.52 12.45
CA VAL A 108 -9.38 4.12 11.11
C VAL A 108 -7.90 4.50 10.93
N ARG A 109 -7.34 4.15 9.77
CA ARG A 109 -5.94 4.45 9.42
C ARG A 109 -5.77 4.61 7.91
N GLY A 110 -4.59 5.08 7.52
CA GLY A 110 -4.32 5.57 6.17
C GLY A 110 -4.58 7.07 6.10
N ALA A 111 -3.66 7.81 5.48
CA ALA A 111 -3.65 9.26 5.59
C ALA A 111 -4.94 9.90 5.04
N PRO A 112 -5.47 9.49 3.86
CA PRO A 112 -6.72 10.05 3.38
C PRO A 112 -7.96 9.59 4.15
N ALA A 113 -8.02 8.34 4.63
CA ALA A 113 -9.14 7.87 5.45
C ALA A 113 -9.24 8.64 6.78
N ILE A 114 -8.12 8.86 7.46
CA ILE A 114 -8.10 9.69 8.69
C ILE A 114 -8.47 11.14 8.36
N GLY A 115 -8.04 11.68 7.22
CA GLY A 115 -8.44 13.00 6.75
C GLY A 115 -9.96 13.14 6.60
N ALA A 116 -10.61 12.18 5.92
CA ALA A 116 -12.07 12.14 5.77
C ALA A 116 -12.79 11.97 7.13
N ALA A 117 -12.27 11.12 8.02
CA ALA A 117 -12.82 10.96 9.37
C ALA A 117 -12.73 12.26 10.19
N GLY A 118 -11.61 12.99 10.09
CA GLY A 118 -11.42 14.30 10.72
C GLY A 118 -12.34 15.38 10.16
N ALA A 119 -12.52 15.41 8.84
CA ALA A 119 -13.44 16.32 8.16
C ALA A 119 -14.87 16.18 8.70
N TYR A 120 -15.40 14.95 8.75
CA TYR A 120 -16.69 14.68 9.39
C TYR A 120 -16.67 14.88 10.91
N GLY A 121 -15.51 14.77 11.55
CA GLY A 121 -15.30 15.08 12.96
C GLY A 121 -15.69 16.52 13.33
N VAL A 122 -15.55 17.48 12.41
CA VAL A 122 -16.02 18.86 12.63
C VAL A 122 -17.55 18.91 12.75
N ALA A 123 -18.26 18.21 11.87
CA ALA A 123 -19.72 18.08 11.96
C ALA A 123 -20.15 17.34 13.23
N LEU A 124 -19.39 16.32 13.63
CA LEU A 124 -19.63 15.56 14.86
C LEU A 124 -19.53 16.46 16.10
N ALA A 125 -18.52 17.34 16.15
CA ALA A 125 -18.34 18.29 17.25
C ALA A 125 -19.49 19.31 17.32
N LEU A 126 -19.98 19.80 16.18
CA LEU A 126 -21.17 20.68 16.13
C LEU A 126 -22.43 19.97 16.63
N LEU A 127 -22.65 18.73 16.18
CA LEU A 127 -23.80 17.93 16.60
C LEU A 127 -23.74 17.59 18.10
N GLN A 128 -22.58 17.22 18.61
CA GLN A 128 -22.41 16.96 20.04
C GLN A 128 -22.60 18.25 20.85
N GLY A 129 -22.00 19.36 20.41
CA GLY A 129 -22.16 20.66 21.07
C GLY A 129 -23.61 21.12 21.12
N GLY A 130 -24.40 20.89 20.07
CA GLY A 130 -25.83 21.17 20.07
C GLY A 130 -26.62 20.32 21.07
N ARG A 131 -26.26 19.02 21.23
CA ARG A 131 -26.91 18.12 22.21
C ARG A 131 -26.54 18.46 23.65
N GLU A 132 -25.31 18.88 23.89
CA GLU A 132 -24.76 19.12 25.23
C GLU A 132 -24.80 20.60 25.67
N GLY A 133 -25.23 21.50 24.79
CA GLY A 133 -25.32 22.94 25.08
C GLY A 133 -23.95 23.62 25.18
N TRP A 134 -22.97 23.16 24.39
CA TRP A 134 -21.64 23.76 24.36
C TRP A 134 -21.66 25.16 23.76
N THR A 135 -20.81 26.03 24.29
CA THR A 135 -20.47 27.31 23.64
C THR A 135 -19.68 27.06 22.36
N GLN A 136 -19.65 28.05 21.47
CA GLN A 136 -18.86 27.98 20.24
C GLN A 136 -17.36 27.74 20.53
N ALA A 137 -16.83 28.31 21.62
CA ALA A 137 -15.45 28.11 22.05
C ALA A 137 -15.19 26.64 22.40
N GLN A 138 -16.09 25.99 23.14
CA GLN A 138 -15.96 24.58 23.50
C GLN A 138 -16.05 23.66 22.27
N VAL A 139 -16.87 23.99 21.27
CA VAL A 139 -16.90 23.24 20.00
C VAL A 139 -15.55 23.36 19.28
N ARG A 140 -14.96 24.56 19.22
CA ARG A 140 -13.64 24.78 18.61
C ARG A 140 -12.54 24.03 19.35
N GLU A 141 -12.57 23.99 20.68
CA GLU A 141 -11.66 23.16 21.48
C GLU A 141 -11.84 21.67 21.17
N ALA A 142 -13.07 21.19 21.02
CA ALA A 142 -13.33 19.80 20.65
C ALA A 142 -12.79 19.46 19.24
N VAL A 143 -12.92 20.36 18.27
CA VAL A 143 -12.31 20.18 16.94
C VAL A 143 -10.78 20.18 17.02
N ALA A 144 -10.17 21.02 17.85
CA ALA A 144 -8.72 21.00 18.07
C ALA A 144 -8.23 19.63 18.59
N ARG A 145 -8.99 19.00 19.50
CA ARG A 145 -8.67 17.64 19.97
C ARG A 145 -8.71 16.60 18.85
N ILE A 146 -9.66 16.71 17.92
CA ILE A 146 -9.71 15.83 16.72
C ILE A 146 -8.49 16.09 15.85
N ARG A 147 -8.20 17.35 15.55
CA ARG A 147 -7.06 17.78 14.73
C ARG A 147 -5.73 17.25 15.27
N GLU A 148 -5.58 17.20 16.59
CA GLU A 148 -4.37 16.78 17.29
C GLU A 148 -4.35 15.29 17.67
N ALA A 149 -5.38 14.52 17.30
CA ALA A 149 -5.51 13.12 17.71
C ALA A 149 -4.28 12.27 17.37
N ARG A 150 -3.62 12.56 16.23
CA ARG A 150 -2.32 12.02 15.83
C ARG A 150 -1.45 13.14 15.21
N PRO A 151 -0.53 13.77 15.97
CA PRO A 151 0.22 14.95 15.53
C PRO A 151 1.06 14.79 14.26
N THR A 152 1.41 13.55 13.88
CA THR A 152 2.17 13.23 12.66
C THR A 152 1.28 13.05 11.43
N ALA A 153 -0.04 12.98 11.58
CA ALA A 153 -0.99 12.79 10.48
C ALA A 153 -1.35 14.13 9.82
N VAL A 154 -0.52 14.59 8.88
CA VAL A 154 -0.72 15.88 8.20
C VAL A 154 -2.08 15.97 7.49
N ASN A 155 -2.52 14.90 6.82
CA ASN A 155 -3.83 14.85 6.15
C ASN A 155 -5.00 15.08 7.11
N LEU A 156 -4.91 14.62 8.37
CA LEU A 156 -5.92 14.88 9.39
C LEU A 156 -6.07 16.39 9.60
N MET A 157 -4.94 17.06 9.84
CA MET A 157 -4.89 18.49 10.10
C MET A 157 -5.40 19.29 8.90
N VAL A 158 -4.93 18.97 7.70
CA VAL A 158 -5.33 19.65 6.46
C VAL A 158 -6.83 19.53 6.21
N CYS A 159 -7.41 18.33 6.33
CA CYS A 159 -8.83 18.13 6.09
C CYS A 159 -9.70 18.80 7.16
N VAL A 160 -9.29 18.75 8.44
CA VAL A 160 -9.98 19.48 9.52
C VAL A 160 -9.92 20.99 9.28
N ASP A 161 -8.74 21.53 8.97
CA ASP A 161 -8.54 22.96 8.74
C ASP A 161 -9.35 23.46 7.53
N ARG A 162 -9.41 22.67 6.46
CA ARG A 162 -10.24 22.95 5.28
C ARG A 162 -11.72 23.06 5.65
N VAL A 163 -12.26 22.07 6.35
CA VAL A 163 -13.68 22.09 6.76
C VAL A 163 -13.97 23.22 7.75
N MET A 164 -13.03 23.53 8.63
CA MET A 164 -13.17 24.63 9.60
C MET A 164 -13.33 26.01 8.95
N THR A 165 -12.96 26.18 7.68
CA THR A 165 -13.23 27.44 6.94
C THR A 165 -14.73 27.73 6.78
N ARG A 166 -15.57 26.69 6.82
CA ARG A 166 -17.04 26.75 6.69
C ARG A 166 -17.76 26.71 8.04
N PHE A 167 -17.03 26.71 9.15
CA PHE A 167 -17.57 26.47 10.49
C PHE A 167 -18.65 27.49 10.93
N GLU A 168 -18.45 28.77 10.63
CA GLU A 168 -19.40 29.85 10.99
C GLU A 168 -20.71 29.80 10.21
N GLU A 169 -20.74 29.06 9.10
CA GLU A 169 -21.93 28.91 8.24
C GLU A 169 -22.87 27.79 8.75
N GLY A 170 -22.46 27.08 9.80
CA GLY A 170 -23.28 26.07 10.47
C GLY A 170 -23.11 24.66 9.91
N LEU A 171 -23.89 23.73 10.48
CA LEU A 171 -23.73 22.29 10.28
C LEU A 171 -23.86 21.86 8.81
N GLU A 172 -24.79 22.45 8.06
CA GLU A 172 -25.03 22.09 6.66
C GLU A 172 -23.82 22.36 5.78
N ALA A 173 -23.26 23.58 5.85
CA ALA A 173 -22.05 23.95 5.10
C ALA A 173 -20.82 23.11 5.51
N VAL A 174 -20.70 22.78 6.80
CA VAL A 174 -19.63 21.89 7.30
C VAL A 174 -19.78 20.46 6.74
N LEU A 175 -20.99 19.93 6.69
CA LEU A 175 -21.26 18.60 6.12
C LEU A 175 -21.03 18.56 4.61
N GLU A 176 -21.42 19.61 3.89
CA GLU A 176 -21.17 19.74 2.46
C GLU A 176 -19.66 19.73 2.17
N GLU A 177 -18.86 20.48 2.93
CA GLU A 177 -17.42 20.53 2.75
C GLU A 177 -16.74 19.21 3.15
N ALA A 178 -17.19 18.57 4.23
CA ALA A 178 -16.68 17.25 4.61
C ALA A 178 -16.99 16.18 3.55
N ALA A 179 -18.19 16.22 2.97
CA ALA A 179 -18.56 15.36 1.85
C ALA A 179 -17.77 15.68 0.58
N ALA A 180 -17.43 16.95 0.34
CA ALA A 180 -16.55 17.35 -0.75
C ALA A 180 -15.14 16.75 -0.58
N VAL A 181 -14.55 16.84 0.62
CA VAL A 181 -13.25 16.20 0.94
C VAL A 181 -13.26 14.71 0.61
N GLN A 182 -14.27 13.97 1.07
CA GLN A 182 -14.37 12.53 0.78
C GLN A 182 -14.59 12.25 -0.72
N ARG A 183 -15.45 13.01 -1.39
CA ARG A 183 -15.73 12.83 -2.83
C ARG A 183 -14.49 13.09 -3.68
N GLU A 184 -13.80 14.19 -3.44
CA GLU A 184 -12.59 14.57 -4.18
C GLU A 184 -11.47 13.53 -3.98
N ASP A 185 -11.32 12.97 -2.78
CA ASP A 185 -10.36 11.87 -2.55
C ASP A 185 -10.71 10.63 -3.38
N VAL A 186 -11.98 10.22 -3.42
CA VAL A 186 -12.42 9.07 -4.23
C VAL A 186 -12.20 9.33 -5.72
N GLU A 187 -12.53 10.52 -6.21
CA GLU A 187 -12.30 10.93 -7.61
C GLU A 187 -10.81 10.90 -7.95
N GLY A 188 -9.96 11.46 -7.08
CA GLY A 188 -8.51 11.44 -7.24
C GLY A 188 -7.93 10.02 -7.23
N ASN A 189 -8.41 9.15 -6.33
CA ASN A 189 -8.04 7.75 -6.25
C ASN A 189 -8.36 6.99 -7.55
N ARG A 190 -9.52 7.25 -8.15
CA ARG A 190 -9.91 6.65 -9.44
C ARG A 190 -9.05 7.16 -10.59
N ALA A 191 -8.78 8.46 -10.64
CA ALA A 191 -7.89 9.06 -11.64
C ALA A 191 -6.48 8.46 -11.54
N MET A 192 -5.91 8.34 -10.34
CA MET A 192 -4.65 7.65 -10.09
C MET A 192 -4.68 6.21 -10.58
N GLY A 193 -5.76 5.47 -10.29
CA GLY A 193 -5.94 4.11 -10.76
C GLY A 193 -5.82 4.00 -12.28
N ALA A 194 -6.55 4.86 -13.00
CA ALA A 194 -6.53 4.92 -14.46
C ALA A 194 -5.15 5.29 -15.03
N HIS A 195 -4.56 6.39 -14.54
CA HIS A 195 -3.25 6.86 -15.00
C HIS A 195 -2.14 5.85 -14.74
N GLY A 196 -2.14 5.23 -13.56
CA GLY A 196 -1.13 4.23 -13.18
C GLY A 196 -1.24 2.98 -14.03
N ALA A 197 -2.47 2.52 -14.31
CA ALA A 197 -2.71 1.37 -15.17
C ALA A 197 -2.28 1.64 -16.62
N ASP A 198 -2.67 2.78 -17.19
CA ASP A 198 -2.27 3.19 -18.55
C ASP A 198 -0.74 3.25 -18.69
N TRP A 199 -0.07 3.90 -17.74
CA TRP A 199 1.38 4.05 -17.77
C TRP A 199 2.09 2.70 -17.62
N LEU A 200 1.68 1.85 -16.67
CA LEU A 200 2.32 0.53 -16.46
C LEU A 200 2.19 -0.36 -17.69
N LEU A 201 0.99 -0.44 -18.27
CA LEU A 201 0.74 -1.28 -19.45
C LEU A 201 1.61 -0.85 -20.63
N LYS A 202 1.80 0.47 -20.82
CA LYS A 202 2.73 0.98 -21.81
C LYS A 202 4.19 0.68 -21.46
N ARG A 203 4.58 0.86 -20.19
CA ARG A 203 5.96 0.73 -19.72
C ARG A 203 6.52 -0.68 -19.85
N VAL A 204 5.66 -1.68 -19.69
CA VAL A 204 6.03 -3.11 -19.75
C VAL A 204 5.64 -3.79 -21.07
N ALA A 205 5.12 -3.04 -22.05
CA ALA A 205 4.61 -3.62 -23.30
C ALA A 205 5.66 -4.46 -24.03
N ASP A 206 6.91 -3.99 -24.13
CA ASP A 206 7.97 -4.69 -24.86
C ASP A 206 8.53 -5.91 -24.10
N THR A 207 8.39 -5.95 -22.77
CA THR A 207 8.95 -7.01 -21.93
C THR A 207 7.92 -8.08 -21.53
N VAL A 208 6.67 -7.67 -21.32
CA VAL A 208 5.57 -8.53 -20.89
C VAL A 208 4.63 -8.88 -22.05
N GLY A 209 4.47 -7.98 -23.03
CA GLY A 209 3.50 -8.13 -24.11
C GLY A 209 2.05 -7.99 -23.62
N ASP A 210 1.14 -8.73 -24.26
CA ASP A 210 -0.30 -8.62 -23.99
C ASP A 210 -0.80 -9.45 -22.80
N ARG A 211 0.07 -10.28 -22.18
CA ARG A 211 -0.38 -11.08 -21.03
C ARG A 211 -0.76 -10.18 -19.84
N PRO A 212 -1.65 -10.63 -18.95
CA PRO A 212 -1.95 -9.93 -17.71
C PRO A 212 -0.71 -9.84 -16.80
N LEU A 213 -0.64 -8.76 -16.00
CA LEU A 213 0.52 -8.43 -15.17
C LEU A 213 0.49 -9.17 -13.83
N ARG A 214 1.67 -9.53 -13.32
CA ARG A 214 1.89 -9.99 -11.95
C ARG A 214 2.48 -8.83 -11.16
N ILE A 215 1.76 -8.37 -10.15
CA ILE A 215 2.10 -7.14 -9.41
C ILE A 215 2.54 -7.48 -7.99
N LEU A 216 3.59 -6.84 -7.50
CA LEU A 216 3.91 -6.82 -6.07
C LEU A 216 3.39 -5.54 -5.43
N THR A 217 2.84 -5.62 -4.23
CA THR A 217 2.47 -4.46 -3.42
C THR A 217 2.87 -4.64 -1.96
N HIS A 218 2.97 -3.52 -1.25
CA HIS A 218 3.46 -3.45 0.12
C HIS A 218 2.57 -2.54 0.97
N CYS A 219 2.35 -2.89 2.24
CA CYS A 219 1.40 -2.24 3.16
C CYS A 219 -0.07 -2.38 2.70
N ASN A 220 -0.91 -1.42 3.11
CA ASN A 220 -2.30 -1.28 2.68
C ASN A 220 -2.55 0.13 2.18
N THR A 221 -3.03 0.20 0.95
CA THR A 221 -3.26 1.42 0.16
C THR A 221 -4.62 1.36 -0.54
N GLY A 222 -5.50 0.52 -0.01
CA GLY A 222 -6.83 0.28 -0.53
C GLY A 222 -7.86 1.26 -0.04
N ALA A 223 -9.12 0.87 -0.18
CA ALA A 223 -10.25 1.66 0.29
C ALA A 223 -10.31 1.68 1.82
N LEU A 224 -9.58 0.78 2.49
CA LEU A 224 -9.35 0.86 3.93
C LEU A 224 -8.38 1.96 4.34
N ALA A 225 -7.48 2.39 3.45
CA ALA A 225 -6.50 3.43 3.73
C ALA A 225 -6.92 4.82 3.23
N THR A 226 -7.95 4.90 2.38
CA THR A 226 -8.42 6.16 1.78
C THR A 226 -9.92 6.38 2.03
N ALA A 227 -10.51 7.43 1.46
CA ALA A 227 -11.96 7.64 1.54
C ALA A 227 -12.77 6.67 0.67
N GLY A 228 -12.09 5.89 -0.18
CA GLY A 228 -12.61 4.85 -1.06
C GLY A 228 -11.66 4.59 -2.23
N TRP A 229 -11.80 3.44 -2.90
CA TRP A 229 -11.01 2.97 -4.06
C TRP A 229 -9.49 2.73 -3.84
N GLY A 230 -8.79 3.55 -3.06
CA GLY A 230 -7.35 3.39 -2.78
C GLY A 230 -6.42 3.98 -3.83
N THR A 231 -5.12 4.02 -3.51
CA THR A 231 -4.04 4.54 -4.38
C THR A 231 -3.38 3.42 -5.18
N ALA A 232 -2.34 2.77 -4.64
CA ALA A 232 -1.65 1.66 -5.31
C ALA A 232 -2.58 0.46 -5.52
N LEU A 233 -3.40 0.12 -4.52
CA LEU A 233 -4.44 -0.89 -4.69
C LEU A 233 -5.53 -0.43 -5.66
N GLY A 234 -5.75 0.89 -5.81
CA GLY A 234 -6.63 1.47 -6.83
C GLY A 234 -6.12 1.23 -8.26
N VAL A 235 -4.80 1.31 -8.48
CA VAL A 235 -4.16 0.92 -9.76
C VAL A 235 -4.32 -0.59 -10.01
N ILE A 236 -4.15 -1.42 -8.98
CA ILE A 236 -4.35 -2.86 -9.06
C ILE A 236 -5.81 -3.20 -9.40
N ARG A 237 -6.77 -2.54 -8.76
CA ARG A 237 -8.21 -2.67 -9.04
C ARG A 237 -8.54 -2.30 -10.48
N GLU A 238 -7.94 -1.21 -10.99
CA GLU A 238 -8.12 -0.79 -12.36
C GLU A 238 -7.55 -1.83 -13.36
N LEU A 239 -6.34 -2.36 -13.10
CA LEU A 239 -5.77 -3.45 -13.91
C LEU A 239 -6.66 -4.70 -13.90
N HIS A 240 -7.22 -5.05 -12.73
CA HIS A 240 -8.15 -6.17 -12.59
C HIS A 240 -9.44 -5.95 -13.39
N ALA A 241 -10.06 -4.77 -13.27
CA ALA A 241 -11.27 -4.41 -14.00
C ALA A 241 -11.08 -4.46 -15.53
N ARG A 242 -9.86 -4.20 -16.00
CA ARG A 242 -9.47 -4.29 -17.42
C ARG A 242 -9.08 -5.70 -17.88
N GLY A 243 -9.10 -6.70 -16.99
CA GLY A 243 -8.61 -8.05 -17.30
C GLY A 243 -7.11 -8.12 -17.59
N ARG A 244 -6.35 -7.13 -17.09
CA ARG A 244 -4.89 -7.01 -17.30
C ARG A 244 -4.07 -7.33 -16.04
N LEU A 245 -4.69 -7.94 -15.03
CA LEU A 245 -4.03 -8.43 -13.82
C LEU A 245 -4.11 -9.96 -13.77
N GLU A 246 -2.97 -10.63 -13.64
CA GLU A 246 -2.88 -12.07 -13.42
C GLU A 246 -2.93 -12.41 -11.93
N LEU A 247 -2.12 -11.71 -11.13
CA LEU A 247 -1.83 -12.08 -9.76
C LEU A 247 -1.24 -10.89 -8.98
N VAL A 248 -1.55 -10.81 -7.69
CA VAL A 248 -0.91 -9.89 -6.75
C VAL A 248 -0.06 -10.65 -5.72
N TYR A 249 1.20 -10.24 -5.52
CA TYR A 249 2.00 -10.60 -4.35
C TYR A 249 1.88 -9.47 -3.34
N ALA A 250 1.13 -9.69 -2.26
CA ALA A 250 1.01 -8.76 -1.16
C ALA A 250 2.01 -9.14 -0.06
N ASP A 251 2.97 -8.27 0.22
CA ASP A 251 3.86 -8.44 1.37
C ASP A 251 3.06 -8.38 2.67
N GLU A 252 3.34 -9.24 3.64
CA GLU A 252 2.59 -9.29 4.89
C GLU A 252 2.66 -7.96 5.65
N THR A 253 3.78 -7.25 5.53
CA THR A 253 4.09 -5.93 6.08
C THR A 253 4.22 -5.92 7.60
N ARG A 254 5.28 -6.52 8.15
CA ARG A 254 5.58 -6.43 9.58
C ARG A 254 5.92 -4.97 9.99
N PRO A 255 5.70 -4.63 11.27
CA PRO A 255 5.15 -5.47 12.32
C PRO A 255 3.61 -5.54 12.38
N LEU A 256 2.90 -4.57 11.79
CA LEU A 256 1.45 -4.44 11.96
C LEU A 256 0.61 -5.38 11.08
N LEU A 257 1.26 -6.05 10.12
CA LEU A 257 0.68 -6.96 9.15
C LEU A 257 -0.41 -6.34 8.29
N GLN A 258 -0.21 -5.11 7.81
CA GLN A 258 -1.23 -4.42 6.99
C GLN A 258 -1.53 -5.17 5.70
N GLY A 259 -0.51 -5.69 5.01
CA GLY A 259 -0.73 -6.40 3.76
C GLY A 259 -1.43 -7.74 3.96
N SER A 260 -1.06 -8.49 5.01
CA SER A 260 -1.74 -9.76 5.34
C SER A 260 -3.17 -9.55 5.87
N ARG A 261 -3.38 -8.55 6.73
CA ARG A 261 -4.67 -8.36 7.43
C ARG A 261 -5.69 -7.53 6.65
N LEU A 262 -5.22 -6.54 5.89
CA LEU A 262 -6.10 -5.58 5.22
C LEU A 262 -6.06 -5.72 3.71
N THR A 263 -4.86 -5.67 3.10
CA THR A 263 -4.75 -5.75 1.64
C THR A 263 -5.27 -7.07 1.12
N ALA A 264 -4.82 -8.20 1.70
CA ALA A 264 -5.36 -9.51 1.35
C ALA A 264 -6.88 -9.61 1.63
N TRP A 265 -7.37 -8.99 2.71
CA TRP A 265 -8.80 -8.99 2.99
C TRP A 265 -9.59 -8.26 1.91
N GLU A 266 -9.15 -7.08 1.46
CA GLU A 266 -9.77 -6.33 0.36
C GLU A 266 -9.71 -7.13 -0.95
N LEU A 267 -8.55 -7.71 -1.27
CA LEU A 267 -8.37 -8.56 -2.47
C LEU A 267 -9.32 -9.77 -2.45
N VAL A 268 -9.54 -10.40 -1.28
CA VAL A 268 -10.55 -11.46 -1.12
C VAL A 268 -11.97 -10.94 -1.37
N GLN A 269 -12.34 -9.78 -0.84
CA GLN A 269 -13.69 -9.23 -1.03
C GLN A 269 -14.01 -8.97 -2.52
N GLU A 270 -12.98 -8.66 -3.31
CA GLU A 270 -13.11 -8.27 -4.72
C GLU A 270 -12.77 -9.39 -5.71
N GLY A 271 -12.45 -10.58 -5.21
CA GLY A 271 -12.12 -11.73 -6.06
C GLY A 271 -10.79 -11.61 -6.80
N ILE A 272 -9.88 -10.75 -6.32
CA ILE A 272 -8.58 -10.52 -6.98
C ILE A 272 -7.60 -11.64 -6.57
N PRO A 273 -7.05 -12.41 -7.54
CA PRO A 273 -6.08 -13.47 -7.25
C PRO A 273 -4.81 -12.93 -6.59
N HIS A 274 -4.39 -13.54 -5.48
CA HIS A 274 -3.21 -13.06 -4.75
C HIS A 274 -2.53 -14.13 -3.89
N TYR A 275 -1.28 -13.83 -3.54
CA TYR A 275 -0.52 -14.46 -2.47
C TYR A 275 -0.17 -13.43 -1.40
N VAL A 276 -0.20 -13.87 -0.14
CA VAL A 276 0.49 -13.16 0.94
C VAL A 276 1.86 -13.79 1.11
N GLN A 277 2.92 -12.98 1.17
CA GLN A 277 4.28 -13.44 1.40
C GLN A 277 4.93 -12.72 2.58
N ALA A 278 5.90 -13.37 3.22
CA ALA A 278 6.74 -12.68 4.19
C ALA A 278 7.55 -11.56 3.49
N ASP A 279 7.80 -10.45 4.18
CA ASP A 279 8.51 -9.30 3.61
C ASP A 279 9.88 -9.69 3.05
N GLY A 280 10.59 -10.59 3.75
CA GLY A 280 11.90 -11.12 3.33
C GLY A 280 11.87 -11.97 2.05
N ALA A 281 10.69 -12.39 1.57
CA ALA A 281 10.55 -13.12 0.32
C ALA A 281 10.48 -12.20 -0.92
N ALA A 282 10.10 -10.92 -0.74
CA ALA A 282 9.79 -9.99 -1.82
C ALA A 282 10.90 -9.89 -2.88
N ALA A 283 12.14 -9.64 -2.44
CA ALA A 283 13.29 -9.54 -3.34
C ALA A 283 13.54 -10.85 -4.11
N GLY A 284 13.40 -12.00 -3.44
CA GLY A 284 13.53 -13.30 -4.10
C GLY A 284 12.43 -13.53 -5.15
N THR A 285 11.19 -13.13 -4.86
CA THR A 285 10.05 -13.24 -5.78
C THR A 285 10.26 -12.36 -7.02
N ILE A 286 10.74 -11.12 -6.83
CA ILE A 286 11.11 -10.22 -7.93
C ILE A 286 12.23 -10.83 -8.79
N LEU A 287 13.35 -11.22 -8.18
CA LEU A 287 14.54 -11.70 -8.88
C LEU A 287 14.34 -13.05 -9.60
N ARG A 288 13.35 -13.84 -9.19
CA ARG A 288 12.95 -15.07 -9.92
C ARG A 288 12.11 -14.78 -11.16
N GLY A 289 11.77 -13.51 -11.43
CA GLY A 289 10.92 -13.11 -12.55
C GLY A 289 9.45 -13.46 -12.34
N GLU A 290 8.99 -13.53 -11.08
CA GLU A 290 7.59 -13.80 -10.75
C GLU A 290 6.73 -12.52 -10.72
N VAL A 291 7.38 -11.35 -10.75
CA VAL A 291 6.76 -10.02 -10.68
C VAL A 291 7.16 -9.20 -11.92
N ASP A 292 6.21 -8.47 -12.47
CA ASP A 292 6.38 -7.63 -13.65
C ASP A 292 6.51 -6.14 -13.31
N ALA A 293 5.94 -5.73 -12.18
CA ALA A 293 6.05 -4.40 -11.62
C ALA A 293 5.73 -4.42 -10.12
N ALA A 294 6.28 -3.48 -9.36
CA ALA A 294 5.83 -3.23 -7.99
C ALA A 294 5.08 -1.89 -7.93
N ILE A 295 3.98 -1.86 -7.16
CA ILE A 295 3.18 -0.66 -6.94
C ILE A 295 2.98 -0.48 -5.44
N VAL A 296 3.38 0.69 -4.91
CA VAL A 296 3.28 1.02 -3.49
C VAL A 296 2.63 2.39 -3.28
N GLY A 297 2.16 2.64 -2.06
CA GLY A 297 1.70 3.97 -1.66
C GLY A 297 2.85 4.88 -1.23
N ALA A 298 2.49 6.00 -0.62
CA ALA A 298 3.43 6.87 0.09
C ALA A 298 2.75 7.48 1.32
N ASP A 299 3.56 7.81 2.32
CA ASP A 299 3.16 8.64 3.46
C ASP A 299 3.61 10.09 3.28
N ARG A 300 4.76 10.31 2.62
CA ARG A 300 5.26 11.64 2.23
C ARG A 300 6.21 11.53 1.05
N ILE A 301 6.13 12.47 0.12
CA ILE A 301 7.05 12.57 -1.02
C ILE A 301 7.72 13.95 -0.99
N ALA A 302 9.05 13.99 -0.95
CA ALA A 302 9.82 15.22 -1.02
C ALA A 302 9.85 15.82 -2.44
N ALA A 303 10.24 17.08 -2.57
CA ALA A 303 10.31 17.79 -3.85
C ALA A 303 11.21 17.10 -4.91
N ASN A 304 12.25 16.38 -4.47
CA ASN A 304 13.14 15.61 -5.33
C ASN A 304 12.64 14.19 -5.68
N GLY A 305 11.44 13.81 -5.22
CA GLY A 305 10.84 12.48 -5.45
C GLY A 305 11.26 11.40 -4.44
N ASP A 306 12.10 11.72 -3.46
CA ASP A 306 12.35 10.80 -2.34
C ASP A 306 11.04 10.53 -1.61
N THR A 307 10.73 9.24 -1.44
CA THR A 307 9.42 8.79 -0.98
C THR A 307 9.56 8.06 0.34
N ALA A 308 9.01 8.65 1.40
CA ALA A 308 8.80 7.95 2.65
C ALA A 308 7.52 7.10 2.57
N ASN A 309 7.66 5.80 2.84
CA ASN A 309 6.56 4.85 2.90
C ASN A 309 6.85 3.78 3.96
N LYS A 310 5.91 2.86 4.19
CA LYS A 310 6.04 1.77 5.15
C LYS A 310 7.39 1.04 5.04
N VAL A 311 8.03 0.80 6.19
CA VAL A 311 9.31 0.07 6.27
C VAL A 311 9.25 -1.24 5.49
N GLY A 312 10.25 -1.49 4.65
CA GLY A 312 10.29 -2.58 3.67
C GLY A 312 10.24 -2.09 2.22
N THR A 313 9.72 -0.87 1.99
CA THR A 313 9.58 -0.29 0.65
C THR A 313 10.92 -0.14 -0.06
N VAL A 314 11.96 0.31 0.64
CA VAL A 314 13.31 0.43 0.06
C VAL A 314 13.82 -0.90 -0.47
N GLY A 315 13.57 -2.01 0.24
CA GLY A 315 14.00 -3.34 -0.16
C GLY A 315 13.34 -3.80 -1.46
N VAL A 316 12.04 -3.52 -1.61
CA VAL A 316 11.29 -3.77 -2.85
C VAL A 316 11.86 -2.94 -3.99
N ALA A 317 12.05 -1.63 -3.79
CA ALA A 317 12.56 -0.72 -4.82
C ALA A 317 13.95 -1.12 -5.32
N LEU A 318 14.85 -1.52 -4.41
CA LEU A 318 16.18 -2.03 -4.75
C LEU A 318 16.11 -3.30 -5.61
N ALA A 319 15.24 -4.25 -5.24
CA ALA A 319 15.06 -5.48 -6.01
C ALA A 319 14.46 -5.22 -7.41
N CYS A 320 13.51 -4.28 -7.52
CA CYS A 320 12.96 -3.86 -8.81
C CYS A 320 14.04 -3.24 -9.71
N ALA A 321 14.88 -2.37 -9.16
CA ALA A 321 15.99 -1.75 -9.88
C ALA A 321 17.01 -2.79 -10.39
N ASP A 322 17.37 -3.78 -9.58
CA ASP A 322 18.28 -4.87 -9.97
C ASP A 322 17.66 -5.77 -11.06
N ALA A 323 16.37 -6.10 -10.93
CA ALA A 323 15.64 -6.89 -11.92
C ALA A 323 15.29 -6.11 -13.21
N GLY A 324 15.44 -4.79 -13.22
CA GLY A 324 15.07 -3.93 -14.34
C GLY A 324 13.55 -3.84 -14.57
N ILE A 325 12.73 -4.00 -13.54
CA ILE A 325 11.26 -3.87 -13.60
C ILE A 325 10.80 -2.55 -12.97
N PRO A 326 9.68 -1.96 -13.43
CA PRO A 326 9.21 -0.69 -12.90
C PRO A 326 8.77 -0.77 -11.44
N PHE A 327 9.16 0.24 -10.68
CA PHE A 327 8.70 0.53 -9.32
C PHE A 327 7.85 1.81 -9.35
N LEU A 328 6.55 1.68 -9.16
CA LEU A 328 5.57 2.76 -9.21
C LEU A 328 5.12 3.16 -7.81
N VAL A 329 5.24 4.44 -7.48
CA VAL A 329 4.63 5.04 -6.28
C VAL A 329 3.30 5.65 -6.70
N ALA A 330 2.22 5.34 -5.98
CA ALA A 330 0.89 5.90 -6.20
C ALA A 330 0.41 6.68 -4.97
N ALA A 331 0.32 8.00 -5.10
CA ALA A 331 -0.07 8.89 -4.02
C ALA A 331 -0.70 10.18 -4.56
N PRO A 332 -1.71 10.74 -3.88
CA PRO A 332 -2.33 11.99 -4.33
C PRO A 332 -1.34 13.15 -4.22
N THR A 333 -1.58 14.24 -4.95
CA THR A 333 -0.74 15.45 -4.86
C THR A 333 -0.68 16.02 -3.44
N THR A 334 -1.70 15.79 -2.61
CA THR A 334 -1.73 16.19 -1.20
C THR A 334 -0.72 15.44 -0.31
N THR A 335 -0.15 14.32 -0.78
CA THR A 335 0.94 13.58 -0.11
C THR A 335 2.33 14.11 -0.51
N VAL A 336 2.41 14.97 -1.52
CA VAL A 336 3.66 15.59 -1.97
C VAL A 336 3.94 16.84 -1.13
N ASP A 337 5.05 16.81 -0.41
CA ASP A 337 5.53 17.89 0.45
C ASP A 337 6.63 18.67 -0.28
N LEU A 338 6.22 19.68 -1.05
CA LEU A 338 7.11 20.54 -1.83
C LEU A 338 8.03 21.40 -0.96
N ALA A 339 7.72 21.58 0.33
CA ALA A 339 8.57 22.32 1.25
C ALA A 339 9.75 21.47 1.76
N THR A 340 9.62 20.15 1.73
CA THR A 340 10.68 19.20 2.06
C THR A 340 11.54 18.95 0.82
N ALA A 341 12.79 19.41 0.84
CA ALA A 341 13.67 19.35 -0.33
C ALA A 341 14.09 17.92 -0.67
N THR A 342 14.47 17.13 0.34
CA THR A 342 15.00 15.78 0.17
C THR A 342 14.46 14.81 1.21
N GLY A 343 14.66 13.52 0.98
CA GLY A 343 14.29 12.46 1.90
C GLY A 343 15.01 12.52 3.25
N ASP A 344 16.20 13.12 3.32
CA ASP A 344 16.98 13.27 4.55
C ASP A 344 16.29 14.20 5.58
N ASP A 345 15.41 15.08 5.09
CA ASP A 345 14.64 16.03 5.90
C ASP A 345 13.34 15.39 6.46
N ILE A 346 13.04 14.15 6.09
CA ILE A 346 11.85 13.44 6.56
C ILE A 346 12.14 12.75 7.90
N HIS A 347 11.46 13.18 8.96
CA HIS A 347 11.52 12.51 10.25
C HIS A 347 10.85 11.13 10.22
N ILE A 348 11.62 10.09 10.55
CA ILE A 348 11.12 8.71 10.64
C ILE A 348 10.61 8.39 12.05
N GLU A 349 9.31 8.08 12.14
CA GLU A 349 8.66 7.65 13.37
C GLU A 349 9.28 6.33 13.87
N LEU A 350 9.81 6.34 15.10
CA LEU A 350 10.18 5.13 15.84
C LEU A 350 9.04 4.74 16.78
N ARG A 351 8.49 3.54 16.60
CA ARG A 351 7.36 3.03 17.39
C ARG A 351 7.82 2.09 18.49
N GLY A 352 6.90 1.74 19.39
CA GLY A 352 7.19 0.87 20.53
C GLY A 352 7.79 -0.47 20.09
N GLU A 353 8.80 -0.94 20.82
CA GLU A 353 9.53 -2.17 20.47
C GLU A 353 8.65 -3.43 20.53
N ASN A 354 7.58 -3.42 21.33
CA ASN A 354 6.69 -4.57 21.47
C ASN A 354 6.00 -4.96 20.15
N GLU A 355 5.84 -4.06 19.18
CA GLU A 355 5.24 -4.44 17.89
C GLU A 355 6.12 -5.45 17.11
N VAL A 356 7.44 -5.35 17.27
CA VAL A 356 8.39 -6.29 16.64
C VAL A 356 8.70 -7.48 17.54
N LEU A 357 8.69 -7.29 18.86
CA LEU A 357 8.98 -8.34 19.86
C LEU A 357 7.79 -9.21 20.24
N GLU A 358 6.57 -8.81 19.86
CA GLU A 358 5.32 -9.52 20.19
C GLU A 358 4.42 -9.65 18.96
N TRP A 359 3.55 -10.66 19.01
CA TRP A 359 2.43 -10.82 18.10
C TRP A 359 1.18 -11.17 18.89
N ALA A 360 0.10 -10.39 18.70
CA ALA A 360 -1.17 -10.57 19.41
C ALA A 360 -1.03 -10.67 20.95
N GLY A 361 -0.13 -9.85 21.53
CA GLY A 361 0.15 -9.82 22.97
C GLY A 361 1.01 -10.97 23.49
N VAL A 362 1.55 -11.82 22.59
CA VAL A 362 2.45 -12.91 22.93
C VAL A 362 3.86 -12.57 22.44
N ARG A 363 4.83 -12.57 23.36
CA ARG A 363 6.23 -12.30 23.05
C ARG A 363 6.81 -13.40 22.14
N THR A 364 7.48 -12.98 21.06
CA THR A 364 8.10 -13.85 20.05
C THR A 364 9.63 -13.78 20.07
N ALA A 365 10.21 -12.85 20.83
CA ALA A 365 11.64 -12.72 21.07
C ALA A 365 12.03 -13.10 22.52
N PRO A 366 13.30 -13.48 22.80
CA PRO A 366 13.81 -13.63 24.17
C PRO A 366 13.50 -12.42 25.06
N ALA A 367 13.38 -12.63 26.37
CA ALA A 367 12.95 -11.61 27.33
C ALA A 367 13.90 -10.39 27.36
N GLU A 368 15.18 -10.60 27.10
CA GLU A 368 16.25 -9.61 27.15
C GLU A 368 16.43 -8.86 25.82
N SER A 369 15.77 -9.30 24.75
CA SER A 369 15.84 -8.63 23.44
C SER A 369 15.19 -7.25 23.47
N ARG A 370 15.81 -6.31 22.77
CA ARG A 370 15.28 -4.97 22.49
C ARG A 370 14.86 -4.87 21.03
N GLY A 371 13.82 -4.09 20.75
CA GLY A 371 13.32 -3.90 19.39
C GLY A 371 13.83 -2.60 18.76
N HIS A 372 14.12 -2.66 17.47
CA HIS A 372 14.28 -1.48 16.63
C HIS A 372 13.12 -1.45 15.65
N ASN A 373 12.27 -0.41 15.73
CA ASN A 373 10.99 -0.39 15.04
C ASN A 373 10.73 0.97 14.34
N PRO A 374 11.46 1.29 13.27
CA PRO A 374 11.09 2.38 12.37
C PRO A 374 9.80 2.02 11.64
N ALA A 375 8.82 2.92 11.67
CA ALA A 375 7.54 2.69 11.00
C ALA A 375 7.63 2.89 9.49
N PHE A 376 8.65 3.61 9.00
CA PHE A 376 8.82 4.01 7.61
C PHE A 376 10.30 3.91 7.21
N ASP A 377 10.55 3.80 5.91
CA ASP A 377 11.84 4.03 5.28
C ASP A 377 11.69 5.00 4.09
N VAL A 378 12.81 5.54 3.62
CA VAL A 378 12.84 6.51 2.52
C VAL A 378 13.44 5.87 1.28
N THR A 379 12.60 5.66 0.26
CA THR A 379 13.03 5.23 -1.07
C THR A 379 13.58 6.41 -1.84
N PRO A 380 14.87 6.40 -2.23
CA PRO A 380 15.43 7.49 -3.03
C PRO A 380 14.74 7.61 -4.40
N GLY A 381 14.50 8.84 -4.86
CA GLY A 381 13.79 9.11 -6.12
C GLY A 381 14.41 8.42 -7.35
N ARG A 382 15.73 8.18 -7.34
CA ARG A 382 16.43 7.41 -8.40
C ARG A 382 15.93 5.97 -8.55
N LEU A 383 15.29 5.39 -7.53
CA LEU A 383 14.70 4.04 -7.57
C LEU A 383 13.21 4.08 -7.91
N VAL A 384 12.58 5.26 -7.90
CA VAL A 384 11.16 5.44 -8.24
C VAL A 384 11.05 5.58 -9.74
N THR A 385 10.57 4.54 -10.42
CA THR A 385 10.42 4.60 -11.88
C THR A 385 9.36 5.63 -12.28
N GLY A 386 8.23 5.62 -11.57
CA GLY A 386 7.17 6.60 -11.77
C GLY A 386 6.49 6.97 -10.45
N LEU A 387 5.98 8.20 -10.39
CA LEU A 387 5.05 8.69 -9.37
C LEU A 387 3.72 8.98 -10.07
N VAL A 388 2.68 8.21 -9.76
CA VAL A 388 1.31 8.49 -10.22
C VAL A 388 0.55 9.29 -9.16
N THR A 389 -0.05 10.39 -9.63
CA THR A 389 -0.99 11.25 -8.90
C THR A 389 -2.29 11.34 -9.68
N GLU A 390 -3.30 11.99 -9.13
CA GLU A 390 -4.55 12.26 -9.82
C GLU A 390 -4.40 13.18 -11.05
N ARG A 391 -3.23 13.81 -11.22
CA ARG A 391 -2.89 14.68 -12.35
C ARG A 391 -2.13 13.97 -13.47
N GLY A 392 -1.74 12.71 -13.28
CA GLY A 392 -0.93 11.94 -14.22
C GLY A 392 0.29 11.29 -13.58
N VAL A 393 1.24 10.85 -14.42
CA VAL A 393 2.45 10.14 -13.99
C VAL A 393 3.69 10.98 -14.29
N LEU A 394 4.59 11.09 -13.32
CA LEU A 394 5.93 11.66 -13.47
C LEU A 394 6.98 10.54 -13.47
N GLU A 395 7.89 10.50 -14.43
CA GLU A 395 9.00 9.55 -14.48
C GLU A 395 10.18 10.03 -13.63
N VAL A 396 10.07 9.85 -12.30
CA VAL A 396 11.00 10.41 -11.30
C VAL A 396 12.46 10.00 -11.55
N SER A 397 12.72 8.70 -11.74
CA SER A 397 14.08 8.20 -12.04
C SER A 397 14.66 8.73 -13.37
N ALA A 398 13.83 9.26 -14.27
CA ALA A 398 14.24 9.92 -15.51
C ALA A 398 14.39 11.45 -15.37
N GLY A 399 14.13 12.01 -14.18
CA GLY A 399 14.34 13.43 -13.86
C GLY A 399 13.06 14.28 -13.85
N GLU A 400 11.87 13.70 -14.03
CA GLU A 400 10.61 14.43 -13.86
C GLU A 400 10.27 14.55 -12.36
N LEU A 401 10.80 15.60 -11.73
CA LEU A 401 10.74 15.76 -10.27
C LEU A 401 9.47 16.47 -9.80
N PRO A 402 8.84 16.04 -8.69
CA PRO A 402 7.65 16.69 -8.14
C PRO A 402 7.78 18.21 -8.00
N GLY A 403 8.92 18.70 -7.48
CA GLY A 403 9.19 20.12 -7.29
C GLY A 403 9.22 21.00 -8.54
N GLN A 404 9.17 20.39 -9.73
CA GLN A 404 9.14 21.10 -11.02
C GLN A 404 7.76 21.03 -11.70
N TYR A 405 6.96 20.00 -11.39
CA TYR A 405 5.76 19.65 -12.15
C TYR A 405 4.46 19.69 -11.32
N LEU A 406 4.54 19.79 -10.00
CA LEU A 406 3.40 19.86 -9.07
C LEU A 406 3.43 21.17 -8.26
#